data_AF-A0A8U0NMP2-F1
#
_entry.id   AF-A0A8U0NMP2-F1
#
_cell.length_a   1.000
_cell.length_b   1.000
_cell.length_c   1.000
_cell.angle_alpha   90.00
_cell.angle_beta   90.00
_cell.angle_gamma   90.00
#
_symmetry.space_group_name_H-M   'P 1'
#
loop_
_entity.id
_entity.type
_entity.pdbx_description
1 polymer ?
#
loop_
_entity_poly.entity_id
_entity_poly.type
_entity_poly.pdbx_seq_one_letter_code
_entity_poly.pdbx_strand_id
1 'polypeptide(L)'
;MLRSCIFERSDKLKCLGENFQPFVFAMGVLRFQRILFRSSVGSSGLTQAALTLLLIICCSTQEYRAPPFIPNISFLWVWNIPSERCAINFNVHLDLNLFSLVGSPRKTAKGQNITIFYNSRLGYYPYIDDKTGKGMNGEIPQTGNMIKHLAKVRKDIDYYIDVDTTGLGVIDWENWRPIWIRNWKPKDIYKNLSIELVHQQHAELNDTEATMKAKEDFESAGRCFMETTLKLVKELRPNYLWGFYLFPDCYNGFKDTDYNGSCPDIEKKRNDRLNWLWKESTALFPSIYLSSKFKSTLKAALYVRNRVLEAIRLSVVHSVKHPLPVFVYTRPVFVDIDLKYLSQEDLVNTIGETVSLGASGMVMWGSLNISQNVQSCTELDNYMKNTLNPYIINVTLAAKMCSQALCQDQGVCVRKHWNSSDYLHLNPDNFVIQLESNGKYTVQGVPTLEDLQQFSQNFYCACYANVHCMERVDMSEVHTIKVCVPGDVCIDTFLNSGPSGQPSSWKEKSATSSSTLSAMPPATGSP
;
A
#
# COMPACT_ATOMS: atom_id res chain seq x y z
N MET A 1 -10.33 -31.44 -7.26
CA MET A 1 -9.35 -32.44 -7.74
C MET A 1 -7.96 -32.01 -7.24
N LEU A 2 -7.59 -32.38 -6.01
CA LEU A 2 -6.26 -32.09 -5.46
C LEU A 2 -5.23 -32.99 -6.14
N ARG A 3 -4.34 -32.42 -6.96
CA ARG A 3 -3.11 -33.09 -7.42
C ARG A 3 -1.91 -32.17 -7.20
N SER A 4 -1.51 -32.02 -5.95
CA SER A 4 -0.16 -31.59 -5.57
C SER A 4 0.09 -32.02 -4.13
N CYS A 5 0.74 -33.19 -3.97
CA CYS A 5 1.25 -33.86 -2.75
C CYS A 5 0.87 -35.35 -2.80
N ILE A 6 1.64 -36.14 -3.56
CA ILE A 6 1.59 -37.60 -3.45
C ILE A 6 2.49 -38.00 -2.28
N PHE A 7 1.90 -38.73 -1.33
CA PHE A 7 2.57 -39.34 -0.19
C PHE A 7 3.54 -40.44 -0.67
N GLU A 8 4.83 -40.29 -0.38
CA GLU A 8 5.74 -41.42 -0.21
C GLU A 8 5.99 -41.60 1.29
N ARG A 9 6.00 -42.86 1.76
CA ARG A 9 6.30 -43.26 3.15
C ARG A 9 7.72 -42.83 3.53
N SER A 10 7.84 -41.61 3.98
CA SER A 10 9.03 -40.98 4.55
C SER A 10 8.51 -39.65 5.10
N ASP A 11 8.68 -39.38 6.40
CA ASP A 11 8.25 -38.13 7.06
C ASP A 11 8.96 -36.85 6.54
N LYS A 12 9.51 -36.88 5.32
CA LYS A 12 10.17 -35.76 4.65
C LYS A 12 9.23 -35.12 3.63
N LEU A 13 8.90 -33.85 3.88
CA LEU A 13 8.10 -32.98 3.02
C LEU A 13 8.83 -32.76 1.67
N LYS A 14 8.39 -33.39 0.58
CA LYS A 14 8.77 -32.97 -0.78
C LYS A 14 7.65 -32.13 -1.36
N CYS A 15 7.89 -30.82 -1.50
CA CYS A 15 7.20 -30.06 -2.52
C CYS A 15 7.62 -30.65 -3.87
N LEU A 16 6.69 -31.33 -4.56
CA LEU A 16 6.87 -31.62 -5.96
C LEU A 16 6.96 -30.27 -6.67
N GLY A 17 8.18 -29.84 -6.97
CA GLY A 17 8.41 -28.82 -7.96
C GLY A 17 7.81 -29.33 -9.26
N GLU A 18 6.90 -28.56 -9.83
CA GLU A 18 6.58 -28.73 -11.24
C GLU A 18 7.91 -28.71 -11.99
N ASN A 19 8.14 -29.77 -12.77
CA ASN A 19 9.28 -29.89 -13.66
C ASN A 19 9.48 -28.55 -14.37
N PHE A 20 10.68 -27.98 -14.23
CA PHE A 20 11.17 -26.95 -15.14
C PHE A 20 11.21 -27.58 -16.54
N GLN A 21 10.10 -27.51 -17.26
CA GLN A 21 10.19 -27.38 -18.71
C GLN A 21 10.79 -25.99 -18.94
N PRO A 22 11.91 -25.89 -19.69
CA PRO A 22 12.32 -24.60 -20.20
C PRO A 22 11.20 -24.14 -21.13
N PHE A 23 10.30 -23.29 -20.63
CA PHE A 23 9.57 -22.38 -21.48
C PHE A 23 10.62 -21.43 -22.05
N VAL A 24 11.21 -21.87 -23.15
CA VAL A 24 11.75 -20.97 -24.15
C VAL A 24 10.63 -19.98 -24.39
N PHE A 25 10.85 -18.73 -24.00
CA PHE A 25 10.08 -17.62 -24.52
C PHE A 25 10.20 -17.73 -26.04
N ALA A 26 9.19 -18.31 -26.68
CA ALA A 26 8.89 -18.02 -28.06
C ALA A 26 8.51 -16.55 -28.06
N MET A 27 9.52 -15.67 -28.18
CA MET A 27 9.31 -14.45 -28.91
C MET A 27 8.63 -14.88 -30.20
N GLY A 28 7.36 -14.51 -30.35
CA GLY A 28 6.65 -14.60 -31.61
C GLY A 28 7.34 -13.68 -32.60
N VAL A 29 8.50 -14.11 -33.10
CA VAL A 29 9.00 -13.68 -34.39
C VAL A 29 8.00 -14.27 -35.37
N LEU A 30 7.09 -13.42 -35.84
CA LEU A 30 6.32 -13.67 -37.05
C LEU A 30 7.31 -14.18 -38.11
N ARG A 31 7.34 -15.50 -38.31
CA ARG A 31 7.93 -16.12 -39.48
C ARG A 31 7.07 -15.68 -40.65
N PHE A 32 7.39 -14.54 -41.24
CA PHE A 32 7.06 -14.28 -42.63
C PHE A 32 7.79 -15.33 -43.46
N GLN A 33 7.06 -16.37 -43.84
CA GLN A 33 7.46 -17.23 -44.93
C GLN A 33 7.72 -16.36 -46.15
N ARG A 34 8.87 -16.58 -46.79
CA ARG A 34 9.23 -16.03 -48.10
C ARG A 34 8.09 -16.32 -49.08
N ILE A 35 7.37 -15.28 -49.48
CA ILE A 35 6.75 -15.22 -50.80
C ILE A 35 7.53 -14.18 -51.58
N LEU A 36 8.19 -14.67 -52.63
CA LEU A 36 8.92 -13.88 -53.61
C LEU A 36 7.99 -12.82 -54.22
N PHE A 37 8.34 -11.54 -54.07
CA PHE A 37 8.14 -10.57 -55.13
C PHE A 37 9.46 -9.88 -55.43
N ARG A 38 10.06 -10.40 -56.50
CA ARG A 38 11.15 -9.81 -57.26
C ARG A 38 10.56 -8.62 -58.00
N SER A 39 10.62 -7.43 -57.41
CA SER A 39 10.44 -6.16 -58.13
C SER A 39 11.13 -5.04 -57.36
N SER A 40 12.15 -4.49 -57.99
CA SER A 40 12.99 -3.40 -57.51
C SER A 40 12.20 -2.11 -57.33
N VAL A 41 12.23 -1.51 -56.14
CA VAL A 41 12.30 -0.05 -55.96
C VAL A 41 13.12 0.21 -54.71
N GLY A 42 14.23 0.96 -54.84
CA GLY A 42 15.15 1.25 -53.75
C GLY A 42 14.52 2.13 -52.68
N SER A 43 14.51 1.66 -51.44
CA SER A 43 14.31 2.51 -50.26
C SER A 43 15.51 2.32 -49.35
N SER A 44 16.20 3.41 -49.04
CA SER A 44 17.45 3.41 -48.26
C SER A 44 17.22 2.77 -46.88
N GLY A 45 18.21 2.01 -46.36
CA GLY A 45 18.10 1.33 -45.05
C GLY A 45 17.72 2.25 -43.87
N LEU A 46 17.90 3.56 -44.03
CA LEU A 46 17.43 4.60 -43.09
C LEU A 46 15.90 4.70 -43.00
N THR A 47 15.18 4.51 -44.11
CA THR A 47 13.69 4.57 -44.12
C THR A 47 13.06 3.37 -43.43
N GLN A 48 13.68 2.19 -43.54
CA GLN A 48 13.20 0.96 -42.92
C GLN A 48 13.49 0.94 -41.41
N ALA A 49 14.63 1.50 -40.98
CA ALA A 49 14.98 1.71 -39.58
C ALA A 49 14.13 2.82 -38.92
N ALA A 50 13.81 3.89 -39.65
CA ALA A 50 12.91 4.93 -39.18
C ALA A 50 11.47 4.39 -39.00
N LEU A 51 10.99 3.54 -39.92
CA LEU A 51 9.66 2.93 -39.83
C LEU A 51 9.56 1.95 -38.64
N THR A 52 10.61 1.17 -38.36
CA THR A 52 10.64 0.29 -37.18
C THR A 52 10.76 1.07 -35.88
N LEU A 53 11.51 2.18 -35.85
CA LEU A 53 11.56 3.08 -34.70
C LEU A 53 10.20 3.77 -34.45
N LEU A 54 9.52 4.22 -35.51
CA LEU A 54 8.16 4.78 -35.45
C LEU A 54 7.10 3.76 -35.00
N LEU A 55 7.20 2.50 -35.43
CA LEU A 55 6.32 1.41 -34.96
C LEU A 55 6.57 1.01 -33.50
N ILE A 56 7.81 1.18 -32.99
CA ILE A 56 8.14 0.99 -31.57
C ILE A 56 7.68 2.19 -30.72
N ILE A 57 7.68 3.41 -31.28
CA ILE A 57 7.19 4.64 -30.62
C ILE A 57 5.65 4.68 -30.54
N CYS A 58 4.93 3.98 -31.42
CA CYS A 58 3.46 4.03 -31.47
C CYS A 58 2.74 3.11 -30.46
N CYS A 59 3.45 2.21 -29.77
CA CYS A 59 2.90 1.53 -28.61
C CYS A 59 3.10 2.42 -27.38
N SER A 60 2.24 3.43 -27.23
CA SER A 60 2.00 4.01 -25.92
C SER A 60 1.53 2.87 -25.02
N THR A 61 2.43 2.33 -24.18
CA THR A 61 2.11 1.20 -23.32
C THR A 61 1.21 1.72 -22.22
N GLN A 62 -0.10 1.63 -22.45
CA GLN A 62 -1.10 1.98 -21.46
C GLN A 62 -0.77 1.28 -20.14
N GLU A 63 -0.54 2.07 -19.09
CA GLU A 63 -0.27 1.56 -17.76
C GLU A 63 -1.59 1.29 -17.04
N TYR A 64 -1.62 0.23 -16.23
CA TYR A 64 -2.78 -0.16 -15.46
C TYR A 64 -2.49 -0.17 -13.95
N ARG A 65 -3.56 0.01 -13.18
CA ARG A 65 -3.61 -0.15 -11.72
C ARG A 65 -4.78 -1.04 -11.34
N ALA A 66 -4.68 -1.67 -10.18
CA ALA A 66 -5.78 -2.45 -9.65
C ALA A 66 -7.00 -1.54 -9.49
N PRO A 67 -8.22 -2.03 -9.80
CA PRO A 67 -9.43 -1.25 -9.59
C PRO A 67 -9.62 -0.97 -8.08
N PRO A 68 -10.44 0.03 -7.72
CA PRO A 68 -10.81 0.29 -6.34
C PRO A 68 -11.30 -0.99 -5.64
N PHE A 69 -10.69 -1.32 -4.49
CA PHE A 69 -11.09 -2.51 -3.73
C PHE A 69 -12.50 -2.36 -3.14
N ILE A 70 -12.84 -1.16 -2.70
CA ILE A 70 -14.19 -0.78 -2.27
C ILE A 70 -14.73 0.22 -3.31
N PRO A 71 -15.97 0.06 -3.80
CA PRO A 71 -16.57 0.98 -4.76
C PRO A 71 -16.47 2.44 -4.29
N ASN A 72 -16.12 3.36 -5.21
CA ASN A 72 -15.95 4.80 -4.97
C ASN A 72 -14.80 5.19 -4.03
N ILE A 73 -13.94 4.24 -3.62
CA ILE A 73 -12.75 4.48 -2.81
C ILE A 73 -11.50 4.22 -3.67
N SER A 74 -11.08 5.24 -4.43
CA SER A 74 -9.92 5.18 -5.33
C SER A 74 -8.58 4.99 -4.61
N PHE A 75 -8.47 5.43 -3.35
CA PHE A 75 -7.33 5.19 -2.47
C PHE A 75 -7.84 4.75 -1.09
N LEU A 76 -7.48 3.54 -0.68
CA LEU A 76 -7.97 2.94 0.56
C LEU A 76 -7.13 3.37 1.77
N TRP A 77 -7.76 4.09 2.70
CA TRP A 77 -7.15 4.45 3.98
C TRP A 77 -7.48 3.41 5.04
N VAL A 78 -6.44 2.79 5.63
CA VAL A 78 -6.60 1.73 6.61
C VAL A 78 -5.92 2.11 7.92
N TRP A 79 -6.68 2.08 9.02
CA TRP A 79 -6.17 2.27 10.37
C TRP A 79 -5.93 0.92 11.04
N ASN A 80 -4.67 0.65 11.42
CA ASN A 80 -4.28 -0.57 12.12
C ASN A 80 -3.37 -0.26 13.33
N ILE A 81 -3.86 0.64 14.17
CA ILE A 81 -3.22 1.09 15.43
C ILE A 81 -4.13 0.68 16.59
N PRO A 82 -3.60 0.18 17.73
CA PRO A 82 -4.40 -0.29 18.86
C PRO A 82 -4.99 0.85 19.71
N SER A 83 -5.59 1.84 19.05
CA SER A 83 -6.06 3.09 19.66
C SER A 83 -7.38 2.98 20.39
N GLU A 84 -8.08 1.85 20.33
CA GLU A 84 -9.36 1.68 21.05
C GLU A 84 -9.19 1.81 22.57
N ARG A 85 -7.97 1.57 23.10
CA ARG A 85 -7.65 1.80 24.51
C ARG A 85 -7.72 3.28 24.91
N CYS A 86 -7.50 4.21 23.97
CA CYS A 86 -7.58 5.63 24.25
C CYS A 86 -8.98 6.04 24.71
N ALA A 87 -10.00 5.58 24.00
CA ALA A 87 -11.39 5.82 24.38
C ALA A 87 -11.75 5.07 25.67
N ILE A 88 -11.45 3.77 25.74
CA ILE A 88 -11.88 2.89 26.84
C ILE A 88 -11.21 3.26 28.18
N ASN A 89 -9.91 3.54 28.18
CA ASN A 89 -9.14 3.71 29.41
C ASN A 89 -8.94 5.18 29.80
N PHE A 90 -8.96 6.10 28.83
CA PHE A 90 -8.54 7.49 29.05
C PHE A 90 -9.57 8.53 28.57
N ASN A 91 -10.72 8.09 28.03
CA ASN A 91 -11.76 8.95 27.46
C ASN A 91 -11.24 9.92 26.38
N VAL A 92 -10.22 9.51 25.62
CA VAL A 92 -9.70 10.23 24.46
C VAL A 92 -10.23 9.56 23.20
N HIS A 93 -11.10 10.25 22.46
CA HIS A 93 -11.77 9.72 21.27
C HIS A 93 -11.10 10.27 20.02
N LEU A 94 -10.42 9.39 19.26
CA LEU A 94 -9.78 9.76 18.00
C LEU A 94 -10.80 9.84 16.87
N ASP A 95 -10.68 10.86 16.01
CA ASP A 95 -11.47 10.95 14.77
C ASP A 95 -10.87 10.04 13.68
N LEU A 96 -11.50 8.88 13.49
CA LEU A 96 -11.12 7.88 12.49
C LEU A 96 -12.00 7.90 11.22
N ASN A 97 -12.85 8.92 11.02
CA ASN A 97 -13.84 8.95 9.94
C ASN A 97 -13.23 8.96 8.52
N LEU A 98 -11.96 9.38 8.40
CA LEU A 98 -11.23 9.37 7.13
C LEU A 98 -10.74 7.96 6.72
N PHE A 99 -10.75 6.98 7.63
CA PHE A 99 -10.25 5.63 7.39
C PHE A 99 -11.39 4.69 6.99
N SER A 100 -11.29 4.13 5.79
CA SER A 100 -12.31 3.23 5.24
C SER A 100 -12.37 1.90 5.98
N LEU A 101 -11.21 1.41 6.44
CA LEU A 101 -11.09 0.21 7.27
C LEU A 101 -10.39 0.56 8.58
N VAL A 102 -10.99 0.16 9.69
CA VAL A 102 -10.43 0.36 11.04
C VAL A 102 -10.28 -1.00 11.71
N GLY A 103 -9.08 -1.27 12.23
CA GLY A 103 -8.82 -2.47 13.03
C GLY A 103 -7.69 -2.24 14.03
N SER A 104 -7.38 -3.28 14.80
CA SER A 104 -6.43 -3.23 15.90
C SER A 104 -5.48 -4.42 15.80
N PRO A 105 -4.16 -4.21 15.90
CA PRO A 105 -3.20 -5.31 15.82
C PRO A 105 -3.20 -6.21 17.06
N ARG A 106 -4.02 -5.93 18.08
CA ARG A 106 -4.04 -6.71 19.33
C ARG A 106 -4.50 -8.15 19.12
N LYS A 107 -3.93 -9.05 19.93
CA LYS A 107 -4.27 -10.48 19.93
C LYS A 107 -5.76 -10.77 20.22
N THR A 108 -6.42 -9.89 20.96
CA THR A 108 -7.83 -10.06 21.38
C THR A 108 -8.83 -9.47 20.39
N ALA A 109 -8.38 -8.67 19.41
CA ALA A 109 -9.25 -8.07 18.41
C ALA A 109 -9.63 -9.12 17.36
N LYS A 110 -10.92 -9.18 17.01
CA LYS A 110 -11.54 -10.16 16.09
C LYS A 110 -12.64 -9.48 15.28
N GLY A 111 -13.07 -10.12 14.19
CA GLY A 111 -14.17 -9.63 13.36
C GLY A 111 -13.86 -8.29 12.70
N GLN A 112 -12.58 -8.04 12.38
CA GLN A 112 -12.11 -6.77 11.82
C GLN A 112 -11.83 -6.91 10.33
N ASN A 113 -12.17 -5.87 9.56
CA ASN A 113 -11.94 -5.84 8.11
C ASN A 113 -10.46 -5.65 7.74
N ILE A 114 -9.58 -5.36 8.72
CA ILE A 114 -8.12 -5.49 8.57
C ILE A 114 -7.61 -6.35 9.73
N THR A 115 -7.06 -7.52 9.40
CA THR A 115 -6.49 -8.44 10.38
C THR A 115 -5.03 -8.72 10.03
N ILE A 116 -4.13 -8.32 10.93
CA ILE A 116 -2.71 -8.66 10.86
C ILE A 116 -2.42 -9.87 11.75
N PHE A 117 -1.70 -10.85 11.21
CA PHE A 117 -1.35 -12.09 11.87
C PHE A 117 0.15 -12.17 12.15
N TYR A 118 0.54 -11.81 13.38
CA TYR A 118 1.92 -12.03 13.86
C TYR A 118 2.27 -13.51 13.90
N ASN A 119 3.57 -13.83 13.92
CA ASN A 119 4.16 -15.18 13.97
C ASN A 119 3.43 -16.24 14.82
N SER A 120 2.87 -15.87 15.97
CA SER A 120 2.18 -16.77 16.91
C SER A 120 0.65 -16.81 16.75
N ARG A 121 0.09 -16.14 15.73
CA ARG A 121 -1.35 -15.95 15.53
C ARG A 121 -1.92 -16.60 14.28
N LEU A 122 -1.10 -17.26 13.46
CA LEU A 122 -1.56 -17.97 12.27
C LEU A 122 -0.80 -19.26 12.09
N GLY A 123 -1.45 -20.37 12.48
CA GLY A 123 -0.86 -21.69 12.36
C GLY A 123 0.31 -21.93 13.32
N TYR A 124 1.01 -23.05 13.09
CA TYR A 124 2.26 -23.37 13.77
C TYR A 124 3.44 -23.00 12.89
N TYR A 125 3.62 -21.70 12.67
CA TYR A 125 4.78 -21.17 11.95
C TYR A 125 6.07 -21.52 12.73
N PRO A 126 7.09 -22.13 12.10
CA PRO A 126 8.38 -22.41 12.75
C PRO A 126 9.18 -21.12 12.93
N TYR A 127 9.60 -20.81 14.15
CA TYR A 127 10.45 -19.66 14.42
C TYR A 127 11.23 -19.83 15.72
N ILE A 128 12.23 -18.97 15.91
CA ILE A 128 12.94 -18.78 17.16
C ILE A 128 12.47 -17.47 17.76
N ASP A 129 12.04 -17.50 19.02
CA ASP A 129 11.56 -16.31 19.73
C ASP A 129 12.71 -15.34 19.98
N ASP A 130 12.60 -14.12 19.46
CA ASP A 130 13.70 -13.14 19.47
C ASP A 130 14.10 -12.68 20.88
N LYS A 131 13.25 -12.88 21.90
CA LYS A 131 13.53 -12.47 23.29
C LYS A 131 14.13 -13.60 24.12
N THR A 132 13.59 -14.81 23.97
CA THR A 132 13.95 -15.96 24.80
C THR A 132 14.96 -16.89 24.13
N GLY A 133 15.15 -16.76 22.80
CA GLY A 133 15.94 -17.69 22.00
C GLY A 133 15.30 -19.08 21.87
N LYS A 134 14.08 -19.26 22.39
CA LYS A 134 13.40 -20.56 22.40
C LYS A 134 12.86 -20.90 21.00
N GLY A 135 13.13 -22.12 20.59
CA GLY A 135 12.53 -22.71 19.41
C GLY A 135 11.05 -23.01 19.51
N MET A 136 10.31 -22.61 18.47
CA MET A 136 8.87 -22.80 18.34
C MET A 136 8.56 -23.59 17.08
N ASN A 137 7.68 -24.58 17.21
CA ASN A 137 7.13 -25.36 16.09
C ASN A 137 8.18 -25.98 15.16
N GLY A 138 9.34 -26.36 15.70
CA GLY A 138 10.46 -26.92 14.94
C GLY A 138 11.60 -25.95 14.67
N GLU A 139 11.53 -24.68 15.08
CA GLU A 139 12.57 -23.64 14.90
C GLU A 139 12.76 -23.17 13.46
N ILE A 140 13.04 -24.11 12.55
CA ILE A 140 13.32 -23.87 11.14
C ILE A 140 12.23 -24.52 10.28
N PRO A 141 11.98 -24.05 9.05
CA PRO A 141 10.89 -24.57 8.23
C PRO A 141 11.03 -26.06 7.87
N GLN A 142 12.25 -26.60 7.78
CA GLN A 142 12.51 -28.00 7.38
C GLN A 142 12.00 -29.04 8.39
N THR A 143 11.91 -28.65 9.66
CA THR A 143 11.52 -29.49 10.80
C THR A 143 10.08 -29.19 11.26
N GLY A 144 9.44 -28.20 10.66
CA GLY A 144 8.06 -27.81 10.96
C GLY A 144 7.04 -28.85 10.48
N ASN A 145 6.00 -29.10 11.29
CA ASN A 145 4.92 -30.01 10.91
C ASN A 145 3.81 -29.29 10.12
N MET A 146 3.83 -29.44 8.79
CA MET A 146 2.88 -28.78 7.89
C MET A 146 1.41 -29.16 8.15
N ILE A 147 1.12 -30.43 8.46
CA ILE A 147 -0.26 -30.89 8.69
C ILE A 147 -0.85 -30.19 9.94
N LYS A 148 -0.10 -30.19 11.04
CA LYS A 148 -0.50 -29.49 12.26
C LYS A 148 -0.60 -27.99 12.03
N HIS A 149 0.33 -27.42 11.26
CA HIS A 149 0.33 -26.01 10.89
C HIS A 149 -0.99 -25.61 10.19
N LEU A 150 -1.35 -26.28 9.09
CA LEU A 150 -2.55 -25.95 8.31
C LEU A 150 -3.85 -26.20 9.09
N ALA A 151 -3.91 -27.26 9.89
CA ALA A 151 -5.05 -27.49 10.79
C ALA A 151 -5.21 -26.35 11.80
N LYS A 152 -4.10 -25.79 12.29
CA LYS A 152 -4.10 -24.63 13.19
C LYS A 152 -4.47 -23.34 12.44
N VAL A 153 -4.00 -23.15 11.20
CA VAL A 153 -4.37 -22.02 10.33
C VAL A 153 -5.89 -21.94 10.16
N ARG A 154 -6.57 -23.05 9.84
CA ARG A 154 -8.05 -23.06 9.71
C ARG A 154 -8.71 -22.51 10.99
N LYS A 155 -8.30 -23.02 12.15
CA LYS A 155 -8.83 -22.57 13.46
C LYS A 155 -8.53 -21.10 13.76
N ASP A 156 -7.35 -20.60 13.39
CA ASP A 156 -7.00 -19.18 13.59
C ASP A 156 -7.83 -18.26 12.70
N ILE A 157 -8.03 -18.64 11.43
CA ILE A 157 -8.87 -17.88 10.50
C ILE A 157 -10.30 -17.83 11.01
N ASP A 158 -10.89 -18.96 11.42
CA ASP A 158 -12.24 -19.00 11.98
C ASP A 158 -12.38 -18.21 13.28
N TYR A 159 -11.30 -18.09 14.07
CA TYR A 159 -11.30 -17.31 15.30
C TYR A 159 -11.20 -15.80 15.06
N TYR A 160 -10.36 -15.36 14.12
CA TYR A 160 -10.07 -13.93 13.91
C TYR A 160 -11.02 -13.29 12.89
N ILE A 161 -11.43 -14.04 11.87
CA ILE A 161 -12.31 -13.61 10.77
C ILE A 161 -13.49 -14.57 10.75
N ASP A 162 -14.42 -14.41 11.68
CA ASP A 162 -15.58 -15.28 11.84
C ASP A 162 -16.59 -15.17 10.68
N VAL A 163 -16.62 -14.03 10.00
CA VAL A 163 -17.45 -13.78 8.81
C VAL A 163 -16.57 -13.37 7.63
N ASP A 164 -16.84 -13.94 6.44
CA ASP A 164 -16.13 -13.59 5.19
C ASP A 164 -16.65 -12.29 4.57
N THR A 165 -16.38 -11.18 5.26
CA THR A 165 -16.63 -9.82 4.76
C THR A 165 -15.50 -9.37 3.82
N THR A 166 -15.62 -8.16 3.27
CA THR A 166 -14.55 -7.53 2.48
C THR A 166 -13.47 -6.97 3.41
N GLY A 167 -12.23 -7.41 3.24
CA GLY A 167 -11.14 -6.97 4.11
C GLY A 167 -9.72 -7.26 3.62
N LEU A 168 -8.75 -6.97 4.48
CA LEU A 168 -7.33 -7.19 4.25
C LEU A 168 -6.80 -8.20 5.29
N GLY A 169 -6.18 -9.28 4.81
CA GLY A 169 -5.54 -10.32 5.60
C GLY A 169 -4.03 -10.24 5.45
N VAL A 170 -3.34 -9.75 6.49
CA VAL A 170 -1.90 -9.48 6.41
C VAL A 170 -1.14 -10.46 7.27
N ILE A 171 -0.28 -11.28 6.66
CA ILE A 171 0.56 -12.23 7.39
C ILE A 171 1.90 -11.58 7.72
N ASP A 172 2.20 -11.46 9.01
CA ASP A 172 3.39 -10.79 9.51
C ASP A 172 4.38 -11.78 10.13
N TRP A 173 5.12 -12.45 9.23
CA TRP A 173 6.13 -13.45 9.57
C TRP A 173 7.52 -12.90 9.27
N GLU A 174 8.12 -12.27 10.27
CA GLU A 174 9.41 -11.60 10.11
C GLU A 174 10.61 -12.40 10.59
N ASN A 175 10.40 -13.53 11.29
CA ASN A 175 11.48 -14.23 11.98
C ASN A 175 12.59 -14.71 11.02
N TRP A 176 12.24 -15.23 9.84
CA TRP A 176 13.17 -15.56 8.75
C TRP A 176 12.69 -14.99 7.41
N ARG A 177 13.52 -15.11 6.37
CA ARG A 177 13.19 -14.73 4.98
C ARG A 177 13.26 -15.98 4.09
N PRO A 178 12.36 -16.16 3.12
CA PRO A 178 12.32 -17.37 2.29
C PRO A 178 13.51 -17.52 1.34
N ILE A 179 14.33 -16.47 1.17
CA ILE A 179 15.60 -16.54 0.45
C ILE A 179 16.73 -16.64 1.47
N TRP A 180 17.52 -17.71 1.40
CA TRP A 180 18.64 -18.02 2.28
C TRP A 180 19.53 -16.82 2.55
N ILE A 181 19.99 -16.15 1.49
CA ILE A 181 20.96 -15.05 1.61
C ILE A 181 20.43 -13.84 2.38
N ARG A 182 19.10 -13.65 2.46
CA ARG A 182 18.45 -12.57 3.21
C ARG A 182 18.36 -12.82 4.72
N ASN A 183 18.76 -14.00 5.17
CA ASN A 183 18.89 -14.32 6.59
C ASN A 183 20.29 -13.94 7.10
N TRP A 184 20.62 -12.65 7.07
CA TRP A 184 21.81 -12.10 7.73
C TRP A 184 21.56 -11.86 9.22
N LYS A 185 22.62 -11.58 9.99
CA LYS A 185 22.54 -11.31 11.43
C LYS A 185 21.41 -10.33 11.78
N PRO A 186 20.52 -10.64 12.74
CA PRO A 186 20.60 -11.79 13.67
C PRO A 186 19.92 -13.09 13.17
N LYS A 187 19.46 -13.15 11.92
CA LYS A 187 18.75 -14.29 11.33
C LYS A 187 19.68 -15.38 10.77
N ASP A 188 20.98 -15.23 10.89
CA ASP A 188 21.96 -16.25 10.50
C ASP A 188 21.86 -17.51 11.36
N ILE A 189 21.24 -17.46 12.54
CA ILE A 189 20.90 -18.65 13.33
C ILE A 189 20.08 -19.68 12.54
N TYR A 190 19.15 -19.24 11.68
CA TYR A 190 18.37 -20.15 10.83
C TYR A 190 19.26 -20.89 9.83
N LYS A 191 20.33 -20.25 9.34
CA LYS A 191 21.31 -20.90 8.48
C LYS A 191 22.12 -21.94 9.24
N ASN A 192 22.60 -21.57 10.43
CA ASN A 192 23.43 -22.45 11.26
C ASN A 192 22.66 -23.72 11.65
N LEU A 193 21.43 -23.57 12.15
CA LEU A 193 20.57 -24.72 12.48
C LEU A 193 20.25 -25.59 11.27
N SER A 194 20.08 -24.98 10.09
CA SER A 194 19.85 -25.74 8.85
C SER A 194 21.08 -26.55 8.45
N ILE A 195 22.30 -26.00 8.60
CA ILE A 195 23.57 -26.68 8.32
C ILE A 195 23.78 -27.81 9.32
N GLU A 196 23.54 -27.55 10.61
CA GLU A 196 23.64 -28.56 11.66
C GLU A 196 22.69 -29.73 11.41
N LEU A 197 21.43 -29.45 11.03
CA LEU A 197 20.47 -30.48 10.65
C LEU A 197 20.99 -31.37 9.51
N VAL A 198 21.65 -30.78 8.52
CA VAL A 198 22.24 -31.56 7.41
C VAL A 198 23.37 -32.43 7.91
N HIS A 199 24.30 -31.92 8.71
CA HIS A 199 25.39 -32.75 9.28
C HIS A 199 24.86 -33.88 10.16
N GLN A 200 23.80 -33.65 10.92
CA GLN A 200 23.15 -34.70 11.72
C GLN A 200 22.56 -35.82 10.84
N GLN A 201 22.08 -35.49 9.65
CA GLN A 201 21.49 -36.45 8.70
C GLN A 201 22.51 -37.06 7.73
N HIS A 202 23.60 -36.35 7.48
CA HIS A 202 24.59 -36.62 6.44
C HIS A 202 26.00 -36.29 6.97
N ALA A 203 26.51 -37.13 7.87
CA ALA A 203 27.81 -36.94 8.52
C ALA A 203 29.00 -37.04 7.54
N GLU A 204 28.77 -37.59 6.34
CA GLU A 204 29.75 -37.73 5.27
C GLU A 204 30.03 -36.43 4.50
N LEU A 205 29.11 -35.46 4.53
CA LEU A 205 29.22 -34.23 3.76
C LEU A 205 30.20 -33.25 4.44
N ASN A 206 31.04 -32.61 3.63
CA ASN A 206 31.84 -31.49 4.13
C ASN A 206 31.00 -30.22 4.30
N ASP A 207 31.54 -29.20 4.98
CA ASP A 207 30.81 -27.97 5.31
C ASP A 207 30.22 -27.24 4.09
N THR A 208 30.91 -27.29 2.94
CA THR A 208 30.44 -26.62 1.72
C THR A 208 29.24 -27.37 1.13
N GLU A 209 29.34 -28.69 1.05
CA GLU A 209 28.25 -29.56 0.59
C GLU A 209 27.03 -29.47 1.52
N ALA A 210 27.27 -29.54 2.84
CA ALA A 210 26.23 -29.40 3.86
C ALA A 210 25.54 -28.02 3.77
N THR A 211 26.30 -26.95 3.56
CA THR A 211 25.76 -25.59 3.38
C THR A 211 24.90 -25.46 2.12
N MET A 212 25.34 -26.03 1.00
CA MET A 212 24.54 -26.03 -0.23
C MET A 212 23.24 -26.79 -0.05
N LYS A 213 23.30 -27.97 0.57
CA LYS A 213 22.13 -28.79 0.87
C LYS A 213 21.17 -28.11 1.83
N ALA A 214 21.68 -27.51 2.90
CA ALA A 214 20.91 -26.77 3.90
C ALA A 214 20.17 -25.59 3.29
N LYS A 215 20.82 -24.87 2.36
CA LYS A 215 20.19 -23.79 1.60
C LYS A 215 19.01 -24.30 0.77
N GLU A 216 19.18 -25.37 0.02
CA GLU A 216 18.12 -25.95 -0.81
C GLU A 216 16.93 -26.40 0.03
N ASP A 217 17.20 -27.13 1.12
CA ASP A 217 16.16 -27.63 2.02
C ASP A 217 15.42 -26.49 2.74
N PHE A 218 16.15 -25.45 3.18
CA PHE A 218 15.58 -24.27 3.80
C PHE A 218 14.67 -23.48 2.87
N GLU A 219 15.14 -23.12 1.67
CA GLU A 219 14.35 -22.34 0.71
C GLU A 219 13.13 -23.13 0.23
N SER A 220 13.27 -24.46 0.04
CA SER A 220 12.17 -25.35 -0.33
C SER A 220 11.09 -25.43 0.76
N ALA A 221 11.49 -25.68 2.01
CA ALA A 221 10.55 -25.76 3.13
C ALA A 221 9.92 -24.40 3.44
N GLY A 222 10.70 -23.32 3.41
CA GLY A 222 10.21 -21.96 3.62
C GLY A 222 9.16 -21.56 2.58
N ARG A 223 9.41 -21.87 1.30
CA ARG A 223 8.40 -21.73 0.23
C ARG A 223 7.14 -22.54 0.54
N CYS A 224 7.28 -23.81 0.94
CA CYS A 224 6.14 -24.66 1.25
C CYS A 224 5.23 -24.03 2.32
N PHE A 225 5.82 -23.57 3.43
CA PHE A 225 5.08 -22.93 4.51
C PHE A 225 4.35 -21.68 4.03
N MET A 226 5.03 -20.77 3.34
CA MET A 226 4.43 -19.51 2.93
C MET A 226 3.37 -19.69 1.83
N GLU A 227 3.67 -20.47 0.78
CA GLU A 227 2.79 -20.67 -0.37
C GLU A 227 1.53 -21.46 0.02
N THR A 228 1.67 -22.55 0.78
CA THR A 228 0.53 -23.38 1.18
C THR A 228 -0.39 -22.65 2.17
N THR A 229 0.18 -21.81 3.04
CA THR A 229 -0.61 -20.96 3.93
C THR A 229 -1.42 -19.95 3.14
N LEU A 230 -0.82 -19.24 2.18
CA LEU A 230 -1.55 -18.30 1.33
C LEU A 230 -2.67 -18.97 0.53
N LYS A 231 -2.43 -20.15 -0.05
CA LYS A 231 -3.46 -20.95 -0.73
C LYS A 231 -4.66 -21.19 0.19
N LEU A 232 -4.39 -21.63 1.42
CA LEU A 232 -5.41 -21.97 2.38
C LEU A 232 -6.21 -20.75 2.85
N VAL A 233 -5.54 -19.65 3.24
CA VAL A 233 -6.27 -18.48 3.77
C VAL A 233 -7.16 -17.83 2.71
N LYS A 234 -6.75 -17.83 1.45
CA LYS A 234 -7.57 -17.36 0.32
C LYS A 234 -8.78 -18.26 0.05
N GLU A 235 -8.61 -19.57 0.17
CA GLU A 235 -9.73 -20.53 0.07
C GLU A 235 -10.74 -20.29 1.18
N LEU A 236 -10.27 -20.03 2.40
CA LEU A 236 -11.13 -19.84 3.57
C LEU A 236 -11.85 -18.48 3.56
N ARG A 237 -11.19 -17.41 3.11
CA ARG A 237 -11.71 -16.03 3.10
C ARG A 237 -11.43 -15.36 1.75
N PRO A 238 -12.16 -15.73 0.69
CA PRO A 238 -11.95 -15.21 -0.66
C PRO A 238 -12.28 -13.71 -0.81
N ASN A 239 -13.11 -13.13 0.06
CA ASN A 239 -13.42 -11.69 0.04
C ASN A 239 -12.35 -10.83 0.72
N TYR A 240 -11.34 -11.46 1.33
CA TYR A 240 -10.16 -10.79 1.86
C TYR A 240 -9.02 -10.75 0.83
N LEU A 241 -8.30 -9.64 0.79
CA LEU A 241 -7.02 -9.56 0.06
C LEU A 241 -5.87 -9.96 0.97
N TRP A 242 -5.09 -10.94 0.52
CA TRP A 242 -4.08 -11.65 1.28
C TRP A 242 -2.67 -11.39 0.75
N GLY A 243 -1.73 -11.26 1.68
CA GLY A 243 -0.32 -11.10 1.38
C GLY A 243 0.52 -11.02 2.65
N PHE A 244 1.84 -11.04 2.48
CA PHE A 244 2.77 -10.90 3.59
C PHE A 244 3.17 -9.44 3.78
N TYR A 245 3.12 -8.97 5.03
CA TYR A 245 3.74 -7.70 5.42
C TYR A 245 5.22 -7.69 5.03
N LEU A 246 5.73 -6.51 4.70
CA LEU A 246 7.10 -6.21 4.24
C LEU A 246 7.39 -6.60 2.78
N PHE A 247 6.58 -7.46 2.15
CA PHE A 247 6.91 -7.96 0.81
C PHE A 247 6.22 -7.14 -0.31
N PRO A 248 6.98 -6.70 -1.34
CA PRO A 248 8.44 -6.82 -1.47
C PRO A 248 9.20 -5.80 -0.61
N ASP A 249 10.44 -6.17 -0.26
CA ASP A 249 11.41 -5.23 0.28
C ASP A 249 12.41 -4.83 -0.83
N CYS A 250 12.79 -3.56 -0.82
CA CYS A 250 13.73 -2.94 -1.75
C CYS A 250 15.16 -2.92 -1.20
N TYR A 251 15.33 -3.03 0.13
CA TYR A 251 16.62 -2.94 0.84
C TYR A 251 17.48 -1.71 0.48
N ASN A 252 16.81 -0.60 0.16
CA ASN A 252 17.39 0.70 -0.15
C ASN A 252 17.64 1.54 1.11
N GLY A 253 18.28 0.98 2.13
CA GLY A 253 18.56 1.71 3.38
C GLY A 253 19.39 2.98 3.16
N PHE A 254 19.26 3.94 4.09
CA PHE A 254 19.94 5.24 4.04
C PHE A 254 21.45 5.13 3.80
N LYS A 255 21.98 6.02 2.95
CA LYS A 255 23.42 6.25 2.77
C LYS A 255 23.73 7.75 2.73
N ASP A 256 24.90 8.14 3.23
CA ASP A 256 25.33 9.53 3.28
C ASP A 256 25.67 10.09 1.90
N THR A 257 26.46 9.36 1.11
CA THR A 257 26.93 9.75 -0.23
C THR A 257 26.20 8.99 -1.33
N ASP A 258 25.99 9.65 -2.46
CA ASP A 258 25.45 9.08 -3.72
C ASP A 258 24.13 8.29 -3.54
N TYR A 259 23.31 8.70 -2.57
CA TYR A 259 22.06 8.03 -2.27
C TYR A 259 20.95 8.45 -3.23
N ASN A 260 20.61 7.57 -4.16
CA ASN A 260 19.52 7.74 -5.12
C ASN A 260 18.23 6.97 -4.75
N GLY A 261 18.24 6.28 -3.60
CA GLY A 261 17.12 5.45 -3.11
C GLY A 261 16.79 4.20 -3.93
N SER A 262 17.52 3.90 -5.01
CA SER A 262 17.21 2.76 -5.88
C SER A 262 17.31 1.42 -5.14
N CYS A 263 16.40 0.50 -5.43
CA CYS A 263 16.57 -0.89 -5.01
C CYS A 263 17.82 -1.46 -5.69
N PRO A 264 18.76 -2.07 -4.96
CA PRO A 264 19.92 -2.70 -5.60
C PRO A 264 19.46 -3.75 -6.63
N ASP A 265 20.12 -3.81 -7.79
CA ASP A 265 19.72 -4.73 -8.87
C ASP A 265 19.69 -6.20 -8.43
N ILE A 266 20.59 -6.57 -7.51
CA ILE A 266 20.60 -7.92 -6.91
C ILE A 266 19.33 -8.19 -6.10
N GLU A 267 18.75 -7.17 -5.47
CA GLU A 267 17.52 -7.30 -4.69
C GLU A 267 16.29 -7.41 -5.59
N LYS A 268 16.27 -6.69 -6.72
CA LYS A 268 15.24 -6.87 -7.75
C LYS A 268 15.26 -8.30 -8.30
N LYS A 269 16.44 -8.83 -8.64
CA LYS A 269 16.62 -10.24 -9.08
C LYS A 269 16.19 -11.24 -8.02
N ARG A 270 16.45 -10.95 -6.74
CA ARG A 270 15.99 -11.78 -5.62
C ARG A 270 14.46 -11.72 -5.47
N ASN A 271 13.85 -10.55 -5.65
CA ASN A 271 12.40 -10.42 -5.68
C ASN A 271 11.79 -11.18 -6.88
N ASP A 272 12.44 -11.18 -8.04
CA ASP A 272 11.98 -11.96 -9.22
C ASP A 272 11.96 -13.47 -8.91
N ARG A 273 12.90 -13.98 -8.11
CA ARG A 273 12.91 -15.38 -7.65
C ARG A 273 11.73 -15.74 -6.73
N LEU A 274 11.05 -14.76 -6.15
CA LEU A 274 9.84 -14.93 -5.35
C LEU A 274 8.57 -14.87 -6.19
N ASN A 275 8.64 -15.08 -7.51
CA ASN A 275 7.47 -15.13 -8.39
C ASN A 275 6.33 -16.04 -7.88
N TRP A 276 6.68 -17.15 -7.21
CA TRP A 276 5.71 -18.05 -6.58
C TRP A 276 4.90 -17.37 -5.46
N LEU A 277 5.49 -16.42 -4.74
CA LEU A 277 4.84 -15.67 -3.68
C LEU A 277 3.88 -14.64 -4.29
N TRP A 278 4.35 -13.88 -5.28
CA TRP A 278 3.55 -12.84 -5.94
C TRP A 278 2.32 -13.44 -6.63
N LYS A 279 2.47 -14.57 -7.32
CA LYS A 279 1.36 -15.28 -7.97
C LYS A 279 0.31 -15.80 -6.98
N GLU A 280 0.73 -16.07 -5.75
CA GLU A 280 -0.17 -16.60 -4.74
C GLU A 280 -0.81 -15.48 -3.90
N SER A 281 -0.22 -14.30 -3.83
CA SER A 281 -0.82 -13.13 -3.18
C SER A 281 -2.03 -12.58 -3.94
N THR A 282 -2.96 -11.94 -3.23
CA THR A 282 -4.02 -11.11 -3.83
C THR A 282 -3.85 -9.62 -3.55
N ALA A 283 -2.86 -9.25 -2.73
CA ALA A 283 -2.36 -7.88 -2.57
C ALA A 283 -0.88 -7.87 -2.15
N LEU A 284 -0.19 -6.73 -2.34
CA LEU A 284 1.18 -6.50 -1.88
C LEU A 284 1.21 -5.50 -0.72
N PHE A 285 2.06 -5.75 0.28
CA PHE A 285 2.13 -4.97 1.52
C PHE A 285 3.57 -4.50 1.82
N PRO A 286 4.18 -3.67 0.95
CA PRO A 286 5.52 -3.13 1.21
C PRO A 286 5.49 -2.18 2.41
N SER A 287 6.51 -2.23 3.26
CA SER A 287 6.68 -1.26 4.36
C SER A 287 7.56 -0.11 3.91
N ILE A 288 7.19 1.14 4.23
CA ILE A 288 7.97 2.35 3.94
C ILE A 288 8.34 3.11 5.22
N TYR A 289 8.40 2.42 6.36
CA TYR A 289 8.60 3.09 7.63
C TYR A 289 9.89 3.92 7.64
N LEU A 290 9.78 5.19 8.04
CA LEU A 290 10.93 6.09 8.08
C LEU A 290 11.69 5.99 9.39
N SER A 291 13.02 5.97 9.31
CA SER A 291 13.89 6.27 10.44
C SER A 291 14.18 7.76 10.52
N SER A 292 14.57 8.23 11.70
CA SER A 292 14.87 9.63 11.99
C SER A 292 15.99 10.20 11.10
N LYS A 293 16.85 9.35 10.52
CA LYS A 293 17.88 9.74 9.53
C LYS A 293 17.29 10.32 8.24
N PHE A 294 16.05 9.98 7.92
CA PHE A 294 15.34 10.49 6.75
C PHE A 294 14.52 11.75 7.03
N LYS A 295 14.37 12.15 8.30
CA LYS A 295 13.49 13.24 8.74
C LYS A 295 13.74 14.52 7.93
N SER A 296 12.70 15.04 7.28
CA SER A 296 12.74 16.28 6.50
C SER A 296 13.86 16.30 5.45
N THR A 297 14.04 15.19 4.74
CA THR A 297 15.06 15.10 3.68
C THR A 297 14.45 14.63 2.36
N LEU A 298 14.97 15.14 1.24
CA LEU A 298 14.64 14.63 -0.10
C LEU A 298 15.01 13.14 -0.28
N LYS A 299 15.96 12.64 0.53
CA LYS A 299 16.31 11.22 0.56
C LYS A 299 15.14 10.35 1.04
N ALA A 300 14.24 10.88 1.88
CA ALA A 300 13.02 10.20 2.29
C ALA A 300 12.11 9.92 1.09
N ALA A 301 11.90 10.92 0.23
CA ALA A 301 11.11 10.73 -0.99
C ALA A 301 11.71 9.63 -1.87
N LEU A 302 13.03 9.64 -2.09
CA LEU A 302 13.71 8.60 -2.87
C LEU A 302 13.62 7.21 -2.23
N TYR A 303 13.70 7.12 -0.90
CA TYR A 303 13.52 5.88 -0.15
C TYR A 303 12.13 5.28 -0.38
N VAL A 304 11.09 6.09 -0.19
CA VAL A 304 9.68 5.66 -0.31
C VAL A 304 9.36 5.33 -1.77
N ARG A 305 9.71 6.22 -2.69
CA ARG A 305 9.43 6.10 -4.12
C ARG A 305 9.86 4.76 -4.70
N ASN A 306 11.10 4.37 -4.45
CA ASN A 306 11.64 3.13 -5.01
C ASN A 306 11.02 1.86 -4.38
N ARG A 307 10.57 1.93 -3.12
CA ARG A 307 9.87 0.81 -2.46
C ARG A 307 8.49 0.61 -3.03
N VAL A 308 7.76 1.71 -3.26
CA VAL A 308 6.43 1.67 -3.89
C VAL A 308 6.54 1.23 -5.36
N LEU A 309 7.51 1.76 -6.11
CA LEU A 309 7.75 1.36 -7.50
C LEU A 309 8.15 -0.12 -7.65
N GLU A 310 8.94 -0.68 -6.73
CA GLU A 310 9.26 -2.11 -6.76
C GLU A 310 8.02 -2.99 -6.50
N ALA A 311 7.12 -2.56 -5.61
CA ALA A 311 5.84 -3.25 -5.42
C ALA A 311 4.95 -3.16 -6.67
N ILE A 312 4.85 -1.98 -7.30
CA ILE A 312 4.12 -1.80 -8.55
C ILE A 312 4.73 -2.65 -9.68
N ARG A 313 6.07 -2.74 -9.77
CA ARG A 313 6.74 -3.59 -10.76
C ARG A 313 6.37 -5.07 -10.61
N LEU A 314 6.23 -5.55 -9.37
CA LEU A 314 5.89 -6.94 -9.10
C LEU A 314 4.38 -7.21 -9.13
N SER A 315 3.54 -6.19 -9.06
CA SER A 315 2.08 -6.36 -9.03
C SER A 315 1.52 -6.91 -10.34
N VAL A 316 2.20 -6.68 -11.48
CA VAL A 316 1.80 -7.17 -12.81
C VAL A 316 2.08 -8.67 -13.03
N VAL A 317 2.36 -9.43 -11.97
CA VAL A 317 2.77 -10.84 -12.01
C VAL A 317 1.86 -11.75 -12.84
N HIS A 318 0.55 -11.49 -12.82
CA HIS A 318 -0.42 -12.26 -13.62
C HIS A 318 -0.60 -11.68 -15.01
N SER A 319 -0.71 -10.36 -15.11
CA SER A 319 -0.88 -9.62 -16.35
C SER A 319 -0.64 -8.14 -16.11
N VAL A 320 -0.05 -7.46 -17.09
CA VAL A 320 0.05 -5.99 -17.10
C VAL A 320 -1.35 -5.33 -17.03
N LYS A 321 -2.39 -5.97 -17.56
CA LYS A 321 -3.77 -5.47 -17.53
C LYS A 321 -4.51 -5.75 -16.22
N HIS A 322 -3.96 -6.61 -15.36
CA HIS A 322 -4.57 -7.02 -14.09
C HIS A 322 -3.53 -7.04 -12.96
N PRO A 323 -2.93 -5.89 -12.63
CA PRO A 323 -1.99 -5.81 -11.53
C PRO A 323 -2.67 -6.06 -10.18
N LEU A 324 -1.93 -6.64 -9.24
CA LEU A 324 -2.34 -6.73 -7.84
C LEU A 324 -2.45 -5.33 -7.20
N PRO A 325 -3.41 -5.11 -6.28
CA PRO A 325 -3.44 -3.90 -5.50
C PRO A 325 -2.24 -3.81 -4.54
N VAL A 326 -1.74 -2.59 -4.35
CA VAL A 326 -0.59 -2.30 -3.47
C VAL A 326 -1.07 -1.46 -2.30
N PHE A 327 -0.99 -2.01 -1.08
CA PHE A 327 -1.34 -1.33 0.17
C PHE A 327 -0.08 -1.08 0.99
N VAL A 328 0.39 0.15 0.96
CA VAL A 328 1.69 0.52 1.54
C VAL A 328 1.58 0.63 3.06
N TYR A 329 2.47 -0.02 3.81
CA TYR A 329 2.53 0.11 5.27
C TYR A 329 3.35 1.33 5.67
N THR A 330 2.78 2.21 6.48
CA THR A 330 3.47 3.38 7.06
C THR A 330 3.17 3.52 8.56
N ARG A 331 3.91 4.40 9.23
CA ARG A 331 3.71 4.76 10.64
C ARG A 331 3.51 6.28 10.76
N PRO A 332 2.71 6.76 11.72
CA PRO A 332 2.62 8.18 12.02
C PRO A 332 3.88 8.71 12.75
N VAL A 333 4.79 7.82 13.17
CA VAL A 333 6.00 8.12 13.93
C VAL A 333 7.22 7.45 13.29
N PHE A 334 8.42 7.98 13.55
CA PHE A 334 9.68 7.33 13.14
C PHE A 334 9.88 5.97 13.82
N VAL A 335 10.59 5.05 13.16
CA VAL A 335 10.79 3.67 13.67
C VAL A 335 11.71 3.58 14.87
N ASP A 336 12.64 4.51 14.98
CA ASP A 336 13.79 4.50 15.88
C ASP A 336 13.67 5.52 17.02
N ILE A 337 12.61 6.33 17.04
CA ILE A 337 12.33 7.29 18.10
C ILE A 337 10.86 7.17 18.51
N ASP A 338 10.63 6.75 19.75
CA ASP A 338 9.28 6.62 20.31
C ASP A 338 8.52 7.95 20.27
N LEU A 339 7.26 7.89 19.84
CA LEU A 339 6.32 9.02 19.78
C LEU A 339 6.82 10.25 19.01
N LYS A 340 7.89 10.13 18.21
CA LYS A 340 8.31 11.22 17.32
C LYS A 340 7.49 11.18 16.03
N TYR A 341 6.42 11.97 16.02
CA TYR A 341 5.52 12.07 14.88
C TYR A 341 6.19 12.66 13.63
N LEU A 342 5.76 12.16 12.46
CA LEU A 342 6.17 12.64 11.15
C LEU A 342 5.65 14.06 10.93
N SER A 343 6.53 14.98 10.52
CA SER A 343 6.12 16.35 10.15
C SER A 343 5.30 16.35 8.86
N GLN A 344 4.68 17.47 8.51
CA GLN A 344 3.99 17.60 7.22
C GLN A 344 4.95 17.35 6.03
N GLU A 345 6.21 17.76 6.12
CA GLU A 345 7.23 17.48 5.09
C GLU A 345 7.52 15.97 4.99
N ASP A 346 7.58 15.26 6.12
CA ASP A 346 7.70 13.81 6.13
C ASP A 346 6.44 13.12 5.55
N LEU A 347 5.25 13.67 5.78
CA LEU A 347 4.01 13.19 5.16
C LEU A 347 4.03 13.39 3.64
N VAL A 348 4.57 14.50 3.14
CA VAL A 348 4.81 14.70 1.70
C VAL A 348 5.74 13.61 1.15
N ASN A 349 6.86 13.37 1.83
CA ASN A 349 7.85 12.39 1.40
C ASN A 349 7.39 10.92 1.57
N THR A 350 6.27 10.66 2.24
CA THR A 350 5.71 9.31 2.46
C THR A 350 4.38 9.12 1.75
N ILE A 351 3.35 9.77 2.27
CA ILE A 351 1.99 9.71 1.74
C ILE A 351 1.91 10.36 0.37
N GLY A 352 2.44 11.58 0.23
CA GLY A 352 2.42 12.32 -1.04
C GLY A 352 3.10 11.53 -2.16
N GLU A 353 4.29 10.98 -1.89
CA GLU A 353 4.99 10.07 -2.81
C GLU A 353 4.13 8.85 -3.16
N THR A 354 3.53 8.19 -2.17
CA THR A 354 2.74 6.96 -2.38
C THR A 354 1.51 7.22 -3.27
N VAL A 355 0.77 8.29 -3.00
CA VAL A 355 -0.43 8.65 -3.78
C VAL A 355 -0.05 9.04 -5.21
N SER A 356 1.02 9.82 -5.38
CA SER A 356 1.47 10.31 -6.70
C SER A 356 2.06 9.22 -7.61
N LEU A 357 2.35 8.04 -7.06
CA LEU A 357 2.77 6.84 -7.81
C LEU A 357 1.60 5.92 -8.17
N GLY A 358 0.38 6.23 -7.71
CA GLY A 358 -0.82 5.46 -7.99
C GLY A 358 -0.91 4.14 -7.23
N ALA A 359 -0.46 4.10 -5.96
CA ALA A 359 -0.74 2.96 -5.09
C ALA A 359 -2.26 2.83 -4.79
N SER A 360 -2.71 1.63 -4.43
CA SER A 360 -4.13 1.34 -4.18
C SER A 360 -4.63 1.82 -2.81
N GLY A 361 -3.71 2.01 -1.87
CA GLY A 361 -4.03 2.50 -0.54
C GLY A 361 -2.85 2.42 0.41
N MET A 362 -3.11 2.69 1.68
CA MET A 362 -2.09 2.72 2.71
C MET A 362 -2.62 2.24 4.07
N VAL A 363 -1.80 1.49 4.78
CA VAL A 363 -2.06 1.00 6.13
C VAL A 363 -1.23 1.79 7.12
N MET A 364 -1.91 2.58 7.96
CA MET A 364 -1.33 3.25 9.13
C MET A 364 -1.21 2.24 10.26
N TRP A 365 0.01 1.82 10.57
CA TRP A 365 0.30 0.88 11.64
C TRP A 365 0.96 1.55 12.84
N GLY A 366 0.77 0.98 14.02
CA GLY A 366 1.38 1.49 15.25
C GLY A 366 1.43 0.43 16.34
N SER A 367 2.47 0.53 17.18
CA SER A 367 2.64 -0.34 18.34
C SER A 367 1.76 0.11 19.50
N LEU A 368 1.73 -0.68 20.58
CA LEU A 368 1.01 -0.32 21.80
C LEU A 368 1.51 0.99 22.44
N ASN A 369 2.77 1.38 22.22
CA ASN A 369 3.36 2.59 22.81
C ASN A 369 2.54 3.85 22.49
N ILE A 370 1.97 3.94 21.28
CA ILE A 370 1.21 5.11 20.83
C ILE A 370 -0.15 5.28 21.53
N SER A 371 -0.58 4.28 22.30
CA SER A 371 -1.89 4.23 22.99
C SER A 371 -1.76 3.76 24.44
N GLN A 372 -0.55 3.85 25.01
CA GLN A 372 -0.24 3.21 26.29
C GLN A 372 -0.80 3.96 27.50
N ASN A 373 -0.86 5.29 27.44
CA ASN A 373 -1.29 6.17 28.53
C ASN A 373 -2.06 7.38 27.97
N VAL A 374 -2.67 8.16 28.88
CA VAL A 374 -3.46 9.35 28.51
C VAL A 374 -2.65 10.36 27.70
N GLN A 375 -1.38 10.59 28.05
CA GLN A 375 -0.53 11.55 27.33
C GLN A 375 -0.29 11.08 25.89
N SER A 376 0.11 9.83 25.67
CA SER A 376 0.33 9.29 24.33
C SER A 376 -0.93 9.32 23.47
N CYS A 377 -2.10 9.05 24.06
CA CYS A 377 -3.39 9.16 23.39
C CYS A 377 -3.74 10.60 23.02
N THR A 378 -3.54 11.56 23.94
CA THR A 378 -3.77 12.99 23.68
C THR A 378 -2.81 13.54 22.62
N GLU A 379 -1.53 13.11 22.63
CA GLU A 379 -0.56 13.46 21.60
C GLU A 379 -0.95 12.91 20.23
N LEU A 380 -1.44 11.65 20.19
CA LEU A 380 -1.95 11.05 18.96
C LEU A 380 -3.17 11.80 18.43
N ASP A 381 -4.14 12.10 19.30
CA ASP A 381 -5.34 12.86 18.93
C ASP A 381 -4.98 14.23 18.36
N ASN A 382 -4.11 14.98 19.05
CA ASN A 382 -3.63 16.27 18.58
C ASN A 382 -2.87 16.18 17.25
N TYR A 383 -2.04 15.16 17.06
CA TYR A 383 -1.33 14.95 15.80
C TYR A 383 -2.30 14.64 14.65
N MET A 384 -3.27 13.78 14.91
CA MET A 384 -4.31 13.45 13.93
C MET A 384 -5.09 14.69 13.54
N LYS A 385 -5.58 15.41 14.54
CA LYS A 385 -6.41 16.59 14.37
C LYS A 385 -5.73 17.72 13.59
N ASN A 386 -4.46 17.98 13.91
CA ASN A 386 -3.77 19.18 13.42
C ASN A 386 -2.81 18.93 12.25
N THR A 387 -2.46 17.67 11.96
CA THR A 387 -1.46 17.37 10.94
C THR A 387 -1.92 16.26 10.00
N LEU A 388 -2.23 15.08 10.53
CA LEU A 388 -2.50 13.93 9.67
C LEU A 388 -3.83 14.04 8.92
N ASN A 389 -4.94 14.31 9.62
CA ASN A 389 -6.27 14.35 9.01
C ASN A 389 -6.38 15.47 7.95
N PRO A 390 -5.92 16.72 8.20
CA PRO A 390 -5.87 17.75 7.16
C PRO A 390 -5.06 17.33 5.93
N TYR A 391 -3.91 16.66 6.14
CA TYR A 391 -3.07 16.19 5.05
C TYR A 391 -3.74 15.06 4.24
N ILE A 392 -4.40 14.10 4.90
CA ILE A 392 -5.18 13.04 4.25
C ILE A 392 -6.31 13.63 3.40
N ILE A 393 -7.04 14.62 3.91
CA ILE A 393 -8.10 15.33 3.16
C ILE A 393 -7.51 15.99 1.93
N ASN A 394 -6.42 16.75 2.10
CA ASN A 394 -5.72 17.45 1.01
C ASN A 394 -5.35 16.48 -0.13
N VAL A 395 -4.54 15.47 0.18
CA VAL A 395 -3.98 14.57 -0.83
C VAL A 395 -5.07 13.71 -1.50
N THR A 396 -6.10 13.31 -0.75
CA THR A 396 -7.16 12.44 -1.29
C THR A 396 -8.13 13.21 -2.19
N LEU A 397 -8.52 14.45 -1.81
CA LEU A 397 -9.37 15.27 -2.66
C LEU A 397 -8.65 15.66 -3.95
N ALA A 398 -7.36 16.02 -3.88
CA ALA A 398 -6.56 16.33 -5.06
C ALA A 398 -6.43 15.10 -5.99
N ALA A 399 -6.15 13.92 -5.45
CA ALA A 399 -6.05 12.69 -6.24
C ALA A 399 -7.38 12.31 -6.90
N LYS A 400 -8.51 12.45 -6.19
CA LYS A 400 -9.84 12.23 -6.75
C LYS A 400 -10.19 13.27 -7.82
N MET A 401 -9.86 14.54 -7.59
CA MET A 401 -10.10 15.61 -8.56
C MET A 401 -9.30 15.37 -9.84
N CYS A 402 -8.04 14.97 -9.73
CA CYS A 402 -7.23 14.59 -10.87
C CYS A 402 -7.80 13.37 -11.61
N SER A 403 -8.21 12.32 -10.88
CA SER A 403 -8.87 11.15 -11.47
C SER A 403 -10.14 11.51 -12.25
N GLN A 404 -11.01 12.36 -11.68
CA GLN A 404 -12.23 12.83 -12.34
C GLN A 404 -11.90 13.69 -13.58
N ALA A 405 -11.05 14.71 -13.42
CA ALA A 405 -10.78 15.71 -14.45
C ALA A 405 -9.94 15.13 -15.61
N LEU A 406 -8.81 14.49 -15.29
CA LEU A 406 -7.85 13.98 -16.26
C LEU A 406 -8.22 12.57 -16.76
N CYS A 407 -8.61 11.68 -15.84
CA CYS A 407 -8.83 10.26 -16.15
C CYS A 407 -10.30 9.86 -16.30
N GLN A 408 -11.23 10.80 -16.16
CA GLN A 408 -12.68 10.56 -16.30
C GLN A 408 -13.17 9.46 -15.35
N ASP A 409 -12.63 9.41 -14.14
CA ASP A 409 -12.89 8.38 -13.11
C ASP A 409 -12.51 6.94 -13.53
N GLN A 410 -11.84 6.77 -14.67
CA GLN A 410 -11.47 5.46 -15.23
C GLN A 410 -10.02 5.06 -14.90
N GLY A 411 -9.31 5.84 -14.08
CA GLY A 411 -7.93 5.57 -13.72
C GLY A 411 -7.43 6.46 -12.59
N VAL A 412 -6.17 6.25 -12.20
CA VAL A 412 -5.48 7.08 -11.22
C VAL A 412 -4.42 7.93 -11.90
N CYS A 413 -4.25 9.15 -11.40
CA CYS A 413 -3.17 10.03 -11.83
C CYS A 413 -1.84 9.54 -11.29
N VAL A 414 -0.86 9.39 -12.19
CA VAL A 414 0.52 9.01 -11.87
C VAL A 414 1.46 10.08 -12.38
N ARG A 415 2.44 10.44 -11.56
CA ARG A 415 3.42 11.48 -11.88
C ARG A 415 4.21 11.12 -13.14
N LYS A 416 4.23 12.01 -14.13
CA LYS A 416 4.91 11.83 -15.43
C LYS A 416 6.41 11.66 -15.29
N HIS A 417 7.05 12.55 -14.52
CA HIS A 417 8.49 12.54 -14.36
C HIS A 417 8.86 11.82 -13.06
N TRP A 418 9.44 10.63 -13.19
CA TRP A 418 9.73 9.76 -12.04
C TRP A 418 10.53 10.44 -10.92
N ASN A 419 11.42 11.40 -11.26
CA ASN A 419 12.28 12.10 -10.29
C ASN A 419 11.83 13.51 -9.93
N SER A 420 10.68 13.95 -10.42
CA SER A 420 10.13 15.27 -10.07
C SER A 420 9.52 15.28 -8.67
N SER A 421 9.30 16.47 -8.12
CA SER A 421 8.63 16.68 -6.82
C SER A 421 7.17 17.11 -7.00
N ASP A 422 6.53 16.67 -8.07
CA ASP A 422 5.12 16.94 -8.33
C ASP A 422 4.24 16.00 -7.49
N TYR A 423 3.39 16.58 -6.65
CA TYR A 423 2.50 15.84 -5.76
C TYR A 423 1.05 16.24 -5.99
N LEU A 424 0.12 15.32 -5.73
CA LEU A 424 -1.31 15.58 -5.76
C LEU A 424 -1.74 16.27 -4.46
N HIS A 425 -1.70 17.60 -4.44
CA HIS A 425 -2.20 18.42 -3.34
C HIS A 425 -3.20 19.47 -3.84
N LEU A 426 -4.15 19.85 -2.99
CA LEU A 426 -5.02 21.00 -3.24
C LEU A 426 -4.16 22.27 -3.21
N ASN A 427 -4.39 23.16 -4.17
CA ASN A 427 -3.72 24.46 -4.23
C ASN A 427 -4.11 25.31 -2.99
N PRO A 428 -3.16 25.68 -2.12
CA PRO A 428 -3.46 26.44 -0.91
C PRO A 428 -3.99 27.86 -1.18
N ASP A 429 -3.78 28.42 -2.37
CA ASP A 429 -4.30 29.73 -2.75
C ASP A 429 -5.81 29.68 -3.04
N ASN A 430 -6.32 28.51 -3.45
CA ASN A 430 -7.71 28.32 -3.86
C ASN A 430 -8.54 27.52 -2.86
N PHE A 431 -7.88 26.72 -1.99
CA PHE A 431 -8.54 25.83 -1.05
C PHE A 431 -8.07 26.02 0.39
N VAL A 432 -9.02 26.04 1.31
CA VAL A 432 -8.77 26.05 2.75
C VAL A 432 -9.48 24.88 3.40
N ILE A 433 -8.72 24.04 4.09
CA ILE A 433 -9.24 22.94 4.93
C ILE A 433 -9.38 23.47 6.34
N GLN A 434 -10.59 23.45 6.89
CA GLN A 434 -10.88 23.97 8.22
C GLN A 434 -11.48 22.86 9.09
N LEU A 435 -11.19 22.94 10.39
CA LEU A 435 -11.88 22.13 11.38
C LEU A 435 -12.91 23.01 12.07
N GLU A 436 -14.18 22.68 11.87
CA GLU A 436 -15.29 23.43 12.43
C GLU A 436 -15.44 23.19 13.94
N SER A 437 -16.18 24.08 14.60
CA SER A 437 -16.45 23.99 16.05
C SER A 437 -17.19 22.71 16.47
N ASN A 438 -17.91 22.08 15.54
CA ASN A 438 -18.58 20.79 15.74
C ASN A 438 -17.65 19.57 15.59
N GLY A 439 -16.35 19.78 15.33
CA GLY A 439 -15.36 18.73 15.17
C GLY A 439 -15.34 18.08 13.78
N LYS A 440 -16.09 18.59 12.81
CA LYS A 440 -16.07 18.11 11.42
C LYS A 440 -15.14 18.96 10.57
N TYR A 441 -14.39 18.32 9.66
CA TYR A 441 -13.61 19.04 8.66
C TYR A 441 -14.49 19.53 7.50
N THR A 442 -14.17 20.71 6.99
CA THR A 442 -14.77 21.30 5.79
C THR A 442 -13.66 21.76 4.83
N VAL A 443 -14.00 21.85 3.55
CA VAL A 443 -13.11 22.41 2.53
C VAL A 443 -13.85 23.53 1.83
N GLN A 444 -13.27 24.72 1.88
CA GLN A 444 -13.76 25.90 1.18
C GLN A 444 -12.84 26.16 -0.01
N GLY A 445 -13.41 26.48 -1.16
CA GLY A 445 -12.64 26.73 -2.38
C GLY A 445 -13.26 26.12 -3.62
N VAL A 446 -12.77 26.56 -4.78
CA VAL A 446 -13.18 26.09 -6.11
C VAL A 446 -11.91 25.96 -6.94
N PRO A 447 -11.70 24.86 -7.68
CA PRO A 447 -10.52 24.73 -8.52
C PRO A 447 -10.60 25.70 -9.69
N THR A 448 -9.47 26.31 -10.02
CA THR A 448 -9.32 27.11 -11.23
C THR A 448 -9.01 26.21 -12.43
N LEU A 449 -9.14 26.77 -13.64
CA LEU A 449 -8.66 26.08 -14.84
C LEU A 449 -7.15 25.79 -14.78
N GLU A 450 -6.37 26.67 -14.16
CA GLU A 450 -4.93 26.49 -13.96
C GLU A 450 -4.62 25.28 -13.06
N ASP A 451 -5.37 25.11 -11.96
CA ASP A 451 -5.25 23.93 -11.09
C ASP A 451 -5.47 22.62 -11.88
N LEU A 452 -6.51 22.60 -12.74
CA LEU A 452 -6.81 21.44 -13.58
C LEU A 452 -5.75 21.21 -14.66
N GLN A 453 -5.21 22.29 -15.25
CA GLN A 453 -4.11 22.22 -16.21
C GLN A 453 -2.85 21.67 -15.56
N GLN A 454 -2.55 22.01 -14.31
CA GLN A 454 -1.41 21.48 -13.57
C GLN A 454 -1.46 19.94 -13.46
N PHE A 455 -2.65 19.36 -13.28
CA PHE A 455 -2.81 17.90 -13.35
C PHE A 455 -2.40 17.34 -14.71
N SER A 456 -2.89 17.93 -15.80
CA SER A 456 -2.53 17.49 -17.15
C SER A 456 -1.04 17.67 -17.48
N GLN A 457 -0.38 18.68 -16.90
CA GLN A 457 1.04 18.95 -17.15
C GLN A 457 1.94 17.94 -16.44
N ASN A 458 1.61 17.60 -15.18
CA ASN A 458 2.51 16.85 -14.31
C ASN A 458 2.14 15.36 -14.14
N PHE A 459 0.90 14.98 -14.49
CA PHE A 459 0.38 13.63 -14.31
C PHE A 459 -0.15 13.05 -15.62
N TYR A 460 -0.14 11.72 -15.71
CA TYR A 460 -0.75 10.91 -16.77
C TYR A 460 -1.72 9.91 -16.13
N CYS A 461 -2.59 9.30 -16.93
CA CYS A 461 -3.58 8.34 -16.44
C CYS A 461 -3.08 6.91 -16.53
N ALA A 462 -2.96 6.25 -15.38
CA ALA A 462 -2.88 4.80 -15.29
C ALA A 462 -4.30 4.24 -15.11
N CYS A 463 -4.81 3.52 -16.11
CA CYS A 463 -6.20 3.06 -16.12
C CYS A 463 -6.44 1.97 -15.08
N TYR A 464 -7.67 1.88 -14.59
CA TYR A 464 -8.06 0.70 -13.82
C TYR A 464 -8.08 -0.55 -14.72
N ALA A 465 -7.79 -1.72 -14.12
CA ALA A 465 -7.84 -2.99 -14.82
C ALA A 465 -9.19 -3.17 -15.54
N ASN A 466 -9.15 -3.71 -16.77
CA ASN A 466 -10.31 -3.91 -17.65
C ASN A 466 -11.05 -2.65 -18.12
N VAL A 467 -10.49 -1.47 -17.86
CA VAL A 467 -11.05 -0.20 -18.33
C VAL A 467 -10.08 0.44 -19.32
N HIS A 468 -10.61 0.90 -20.45
CA HIS A 468 -9.86 1.77 -21.35
C HIS A 468 -10.16 3.22 -20.96
N CYS A 469 -9.20 3.86 -20.29
CA CYS A 469 -9.27 5.29 -19.99
C CYS A 469 -8.53 6.09 -21.06
N MET A 470 -8.94 7.34 -21.27
CA MET A 470 -8.22 8.29 -22.12
C MET A 470 -8.03 9.57 -21.31
N GLU A 471 -6.83 10.13 -21.41
CA GLU A 471 -6.54 11.44 -20.83
C GLU A 471 -7.40 12.51 -21.50
N ARG A 472 -8.04 13.35 -20.68
CA ARG A 472 -8.70 14.55 -21.18
C ARG A 472 -7.66 15.50 -21.74
N VAL A 473 -7.84 15.89 -23.01
CA VAL A 473 -6.92 16.78 -23.74
C VAL A 473 -7.15 18.24 -23.35
N ASP A 474 -8.42 18.66 -23.22
CA ASP A 474 -8.79 20.02 -22.87
C ASP A 474 -9.48 20.08 -21.51
N MET A 475 -8.80 20.67 -20.52
CA MET A 475 -9.32 20.84 -19.16
C MET A 475 -10.45 21.86 -19.07
N SER A 476 -10.64 22.73 -20.07
CA SER A 476 -11.75 23.69 -20.08
C SER A 476 -13.12 23.03 -20.27
N GLU A 477 -13.15 21.78 -20.76
CA GLU A 477 -14.35 20.95 -20.85
C GLU A 477 -14.80 20.36 -19.50
N VAL A 478 -14.00 20.52 -18.44
CA VAL A 478 -14.40 20.10 -17.10
C VAL A 478 -15.34 21.15 -16.52
N HIS A 479 -16.64 20.83 -16.51
CA HIS A 479 -17.67 21.78 -16.05
C HIS A 479 -18.09 21.57 -14.59
N THR A 480 -17.77 20.41 -14.02
CA THR A 480 -18.16 20.02 -12.66
C THR A 480 -17.05 19.25 -11.99
N ILE A 481 -16.77 19.56 -10.73
CA ILE A 481 -15.93 18.75 -9.86
C ILE A 481 -16.78 18.31 -8.67
N LYS A 482 -16.85 16.99 -8.45
CA LYS A 482 -17.61 16.38 -7.37
C LYS A 482 -16.82 15.25 -6.75
N VAL A 483 -16.05 15.59 -5.72
CA VAL A 483 -15.15 14.65 -5.05
C VAL A 483 -15.31 14.73 -3.54
N CYS A 484 -15.31 13.57 -2.89
CA CYS A 484 -15.45 13.46 -1.44
C CYS A 484 -14.43 12.48 -0.87
N VAL A 485 -13.95 12.74 0.34
CA VAL A 485 -13.24 11.75 1.16
C VAL A 485 -14.22 11.06 2.11
N PRO A 486 -13.87 9.88 2.67
CA PRO A 486 -14.64 9.31 3.79
C PRO A 486 -14.86 10.34 4.91
N GLY A 487 -16.03 10.35 5.54
CA GLY A 487 -16.40 11.39 6.53
C GLY A 487 -17.12 12.61 5.95
N ASP A 488 -17.58 12.53 4.69
CA ASP A 488 -18.42 13.53 4.02
C ASP A 488 -17.80 14.93 3.96
N VAL A 489 -16.50 14.98 3.65
CA VAL A 489 -15.77 16.21 3.33
C VAL A 489 -15.60 16.26 1.81
N CYS A 490 -16.26 17.22 1.17
CA CYS A 490 -16.46 17.23 -0.28
C CYS A 490 -16.08 18.58 -0.91
N ILE A 491 -15.69 18.52 -2.18
CA ILE A 491 -15.70 19.63 -3.12
C ILE A 491 -16.80 19.31 -4.15
N ASP A 492 -17.84 20.12 -4.20
CA ASP A 492 -18.96 20.02 -5.15
C ASP A 492 -19.19 21.40 -5.77
N THR A 493 -18.77 21.58 -7.02
CA THR A 493 -18.76 22.90 -7.68
C THR A 493 -18.95 22.80 -9.20
N PHE A 494 -19.55 23.86 -9.75
CA PHE A 494 -19.73 24.07 -11.19
C PHE A 494 -18.74 25.15 -11.67
N LEU A 495 -17.94 24.82 -12.68
CA LEU A 495 -16.88 25.70 -13.21
C LEU A 495 -17.38 26.62 -14.34
N ASN A 496 -18.52 26.30 -14.96
CA ASN A 496 -19.15 27.13 -15.98
C ASN A 496 -20.12 28.14 -15.38
N SER A 497 -19.59 29.19 -14.75
CA SER A 497 -20.30 30.46 -14.70
C SER A 497 -19.53 31.46 -15.56
N GLY A 498 -19.96 31.62 -16.82
CA GLY A 498 -19.68 32.86 -17.55
C GLY A 498 -20.19 34.08 -16.75
N PRO A 499 -19.79 35.31 -17.08
CA PRO A 499 -20.12 36.49 -16.29
C PRO A 499 -21.62 36.80 -16.37
N SER A 500 -22.43 36.11 -15.56
CA SER A 500 -23.78 36.54 -15.25
C SER A 500 -23.66 37.67 -14.25
N GLY A 501 -24.03 38.88 -14.69
CA GLY A 501 -24.01 40.08 -13.87
C GLY A 501 -24.68 39.89 -12.52
N GLN A 502 -24.26 40.73 -11.58
CA GLN A 502 -24.92 40.93 -10.29
C GLN A 502 -26.44 40.83 -10.41
N PRO A 503 -27.08 40.20 -9.41
CA PRO A 503 -27.92 41.03 -8.56
C PRO A 503 -27.38 41.02 -7.13
N SER A 504 -27.09 42.23 -6.66
CA SER A 504 -26.91 42.58 -5.27
C SER A 504 -28.12 42.18 -4.43
N SER A 505 -27.97 41.25 -3.48
CA SER A 505 -28.66 41.33 -2.18
C SER A 505 -28.06 40.38 -1.13
N TRP A 506 -26.94 40.79 -0.53
CA TRP A 506 -26.68 40.44 0.87
C TRP A 506 -26.77 41.75 1.65
N LYS A 507 -27.97 42.03 2.19
CA LYS A 507 -28.14 43.11 3.16
C LYS A 507 -27.49 42.67 4.47
N GLU A 508 -26.39 43.33 4.79
CA GLU A 508 -25.94 43.49 6.17
C GLU A 508 -27.12 43.92 7.05
N LYS A 509 -27.35 43.19 8.14
CA LYS A 509 -28.01 43.74 9.32
C LYS A 509 -26.92 44.04 10.34
N SER A 510 -26.37 45.25 10.27
CA SER A 510 -25.71 45.88 11.41
C SER A 510 -26.77 46.64 12.23
N ALA A 511 -26.60 46.56 13.55
CA ALA A 511 -27.49 47.08 14.57
C ALA A 511 -27.57 48.61 14.57
N THR A 512 -28.76 49.15 14.84
CA THR A 512 -28.90 50.45 15.51
C THR A 512 -30.04 50.44 16.52
N SER A 513 -29.67 50.88 17.71
CA SER A 513 -30.49 51.24 18.87
C SER A 513 -31.61 52.21 18.54
N SER A 514 -32.77 52.01 19.16
CA SER A 514 -33.69 53.10 19.50
C SER A 514 -34.19 52.94 20.93
N SER A 515 -33.92 53.96 21.72
CA SER A 515 -34.47 54.22 23.05
C SER A 515 -35.82 54.91 22.88
N THR A 516 -36.86 54.46 23.58
CA THR A 516 -37.98 55.33 23.98
C THR A 516 -38.61 54.81 25.27
N LEU A 517 -38.91 55.76 26.14
CA LEU A 517 -39.26 55.69 27.55
C LEU A 517 -40.71 55.24 27.87
N SER A 518 -40.88 54.87 29.15
CA SER A 518 -42.05 55.08 30.04
C SER A 518 -43.16 54.02 30.10
N ALA A 519 -43.26 53.31 31.24
CA ALA A 519 -44.21 53.61 32.33
C ALA A 519 -44.43 52.38 33.26
N MET A 520 -44.12 52.52 34.55
CA MET A 520 -44.64 51.71 35.67
C MET A 520 -46.09 52.14 36.00
N PRO A 521 -46.97 51.30 36.60
CA PRO A 521 -46.98 50.98 38.05
C PRO A 521 -47.67 49.62 38.42
N PRO A 522 -48.04 49.33 39.69
CA PRO A 522 -47.25 49.26 40.93
C PRO A 522 -47.31 47.87 41.61
N ALA A 523 -46.58 47.75 42.71
CA ALA A 523 -46.43 46.59 43.58
C ALA A 523 -47.69 46.18 44.39
N THR A 524 -47.82 44.86 44.60
CA THR A 524 -48.44 44.17 45.75
C THR A 524 -47.74 42.80 45.81
N GLY A 525 -47.00 42.38 46.84
CA GLY A 525 -47.38 42.23 48.24
C GLY A 525 -47.32 40.72 48.57
N SER A 526 -46.28 40.30 49.29
CA SER A 526 -46.03 38.93 49.77
C SER A 526 -47.09 38.47 50.82
N PRO A 527 -47.08 37.21 51.31
CA PRO A 527 -45.96 36.62 52.07
C PRO A 527 -45.14 35.56 51.33
#